data_AF-A0A357Z766-F1
#
_entry.id   AF-A0A357Z766-F1
#
_cell.length_a   1.000
_cell.length_b   1.000
_cell.length_c   1.000
_cell.angle_alpha   90.00
_cell.angle_beta   90.00
_cell.angle_gamma   90.00
#
_symmetry.space_group_name_H-M   'P 1'
#
loop_
_entity.id
_entity.type
_entity.pdbx_description
1 polymer ?
#
loop_
_entity_poly.entity_id
_entity_poly.type
_entity_poly.pdbx_seq_one_letter_code
_entity_poly.pdbx_strand_id
1 'polypeptide(L)'
;MPNGLISSEDIPIIEAFTGDKLNLISPVTLRENLAYIFTLIGLTRLPDVTELEVIEDYIRTTYPYFTIQEMRIAFKMAVQGKFDCNIEHYEKFSPKYISGIMNAYKSKANQVRKNIPPPPEPPAKQLSEDEIVEFTKSEWLSGKREDFNRVFNADKVFMILLKQKKLSFTQDQILETIKVVREDNLYRLNRMHPKDAKEYMKQIKNEDFIESQCKKLALVKYFENLSN
;
A
#
# COMPACT_ATOMS: atom_id res chain seq x y z
N MET A 1 -14.74 -15.74 -15.47
CA MET A 1 -14.16 -15.01 -16.61
C MET A 1 -13.05 -14.12 -16.06
N PRO A 2 -11.83 -14.08 -16.65
CA PRO A 2 -10.78 -13.24 -16.10
C PRO A 2 -11.17 -11.77 -16.30
N ASN A 3 -10.99 -10.99 -15.23
CA ASN A 3 -11.28 -9.55 -15.17
C ASN A 3 -10.66 -8.83 -16.38
N GLY A 4 -11.44 -7.97 -17.03
CA GLY A 4 -11.18 -7.37 -18.35
C GLY A 4 -10.02 -6.37 -18.47
N LEU A 5 -8.87 -6.64 -17.84
CA LEU A 5 -7.65 -5.83 -17.95
C LEU A 5 -6.44 -6.61 -18.49
N ILE A 6 -6.50 -7.94 -18.53
CA ILE A 6 -5.41 -8.80 -18.99
C ILE A 6 -5.83 -9.48 -20.30
N SER A 7 -5.10 -9.20 -21.39
CA SER A 7 -5.30 -9.90 -22.67
C SER A 7 -4.83 -11.35 -22.56
N SER A 8 -5.45 -12.27 -23.32
CA SER A 8 -4.96 -13.64 -23.44
C SER A 8 -3.52 -13.70 -23.96
N GLU A 9 -3.12 -12.72 -24.76
CA GLU A 9 -1.74 -12.58 -25.26
C GLU A 9 -0.72 -12.20 -24.17
N ASP A 10 -1.18 -11.65 -23.04
CA ASP A 10 -0.32 -11.22 -21.94
C ASP A 10 -0.10 -12.35 -20.90
N ILE A 11 -0.89 -13.42 -20.94
CA ILE A 11 -0.78 -14.55 -20.00
C ILE A 11 0.64 -15.13 -19.96
N PRO A 12 1.31 -15.42 -21.09
CA PRO A 12 2.68 -15.96 -21.06
C PRO A 12 3.70 -15.02 -20.41
N ILE A 13 3.47 -13.70 -20.45
CA ILE A 13 4.33 -12.69 -19.83
C ILE A 13 4.13 -12.72 -18.31
N ILE A 14 2.87 -12.83 -17.86
CA ILE A 14 2.53 -12.91 -16.44
C ILE A 14 3.14 -14.17 -15.83
N GLU A 15 2.98 -15.31 -16.49
CA GLU A 15 3.56 -16.58 -16.06
C GLU A 15 5.09 -16.48 -15.93
N ALA A 16 5.74 -15.78 -16.86
CA ALA A 16 7.19 -15.58 -16.86
C ALA A 16 7.72 -14.81 -15.64
N PHE A 17 6.90 -14.02 -14.94
CA PHE A 17 7.36 -13.24 -13.78
C PHE A 17 7.74 -14.08 -12.56
N THR A 18 7.32 -15.35 -12.50
CA THR A 18 7.47 -16.21 -11.32
C THR A 18 8.78 -17.02 -11.27
N GLY A 19 9.61 -16.95 -12.31
CA GLY A 19 10.85 -17.70 -12.39
C GLY A 19 12.06 -17.10 -11.65
N ASP A 20 13.14 -17.88 -11.61
CA ASP A 20 14.41 -17.46 -11.01
C ASP A 20 15.06 -16.32 -11.80
N LYS A 21 15.66 -15.39 -11.05
CA LYS A 21 16.30 -14.20 -11.61
C LYS A 21 17.60 -14.54 -12.33
N LEU A 22 17.86 -13.86 -13.45
CA LEU A 22 19.03 -14.09 -14.30
C LEU A 22 20.35 -13.95 -13.54
N ASN A 23 20.42 -13.07 -12.52
CA ASN A 23 21.61 -12.95 -11.69
C ASN A 23 21.79 -14.10 -10.67
N LEU A 24 20.73 -14.85 -10.34
CA LEU A 24 20.73 -15.91 -9.32
C LEU A 24 20.77 -17.33 -9.89
N ILE A 25 20.38 -17.53 -11.15
CA ILE A 25 20.40 -18.86 -11.76
C ILE A 25 21.83 -19.40 -11.93
N SER A 26 21.97 -20.73 -11.89
CA SER A 26 23.25 -21.38 -12.15
C SER A 26 23.75 -21.12 -13.59
N PRO A 27 25.08 -21.15 -13.84
CA PRO A 27 25.62 -21.06 -15.20
C PRO A 27 25.07 -22.15 -16.13
N VAL A 28 24.87 -23.37 -15.62
CA VAL A 28 24.31 -24.49 -16.39
C VAL A 28 22.90 -24.17 -16.87
N THR A 29 22.03 -23.71 -15.96
CA THR A 29 20.66 -23.32 -16.30
C THR A 29 20.62 -22.19 -17.31
N LEU A 30 21.50 -21.19 -17.18
CA LEU A 30 21.60 -20.11 -18.16
C LEU A 30 21.97 -20.65 -19.54
N ARG A 31 23.00 -21.51 -19.63
CA ARG A 31 23.48 -22.10 -20.89
C ARG A 31 22.43 -22.97 -21.58
N GLU A 32 21.67 -23.78 -20.85
CA GLU A 32 20.57 -24.58 -21.41
C GLU A 32 19.51 -23.69 -22.07
N ASN A 33 19.16 -22.58 -21.42
CA ASN A 33 18.18 -21.64 -21.96
C ASN A 33 18.76 -20.81 -23.12
N LEU A 34 20.06 -20.50 -23.10
CA LEU A 34 20.75 -19.90 -24.25
C LEU A 34 20.77 -20.85 -25.45
N ALA A 35 21.03 -22.15 -25.26
CA ALA A 35 20.98 -23.13 -26.35
C ALA A 35 19.59 -23.21 -27.01
N TYR A 36 18.52 -23.14 -26.20
CA TYR A 36 17.16 -23.00 -26.71
C TYR A 36 16.99 -21.73 -27.55
N ILE A 37 17.47 -20.58 -27.05
CA ILE A 37 17.37 -19.29 -27.75
C ILE A 37 18.18 -19.31 -29.06
N PHE A 38 19.40 -19.86 -29.07
CA PHE A 38 20.24 -19.97 -30.27
C PHE A 38 19.54 -20.78 -31.36
N THR A 39 18.92 -21.90 -30.97
CA THR A 39 18.13 -22.73 -31.88
C THR A 39 16.90 -21.98 -32.40
N LEU A 40 16.20 -21.26 -31.51
CA LEU A 40 14.99 -20.50 -31.83
C LEU A 40 15.23 -19.38 -32.84
N ILE A 41 16.36 -18.67 -32.74
CA ILE A 41 16.71 -17.58 -33.66
C ILE A 41 17.39 -18.07 -34.95
N GLY A 42 17.72 -19.37 -35.04
CA GLY A 42 18.41 -19.92 -36.20
C GLY A 42 19.90 -19.56 -36.27
N LEU A 43 20.58 -19.42 -35.13
CA LEU A 43 22.00 -19.09 -35.10
C LEU A 43 22.84 -20.27 -35.62
N THR A 44 23.58 -20.07 -36.73
CA THR A 44 24.35 -21.16 -37.34
C THR A 44 25.75 -21.32 -36.76
N ARG A 45 26.37 -20.21 -36.30
CA ARG A 45 27.62 -20.21 -35.56
C ARG A 45 27.36 -20.02 -34.07
N LEU A 46 27.49 -21.10 -33.29
CA LEU A 46 27.43 -21.00 -31.84
C LEU A 46 28.60 -20.16 -31.29
N PRO A 47 28.38 -19.35 -30.24
CA PRO A 47 29.45 -18.60 -29.58
C PRO A 47 30.55 -19.55 -29.08
N ASP A 48 31.81 -19.13 -29.21
CA ASP A 48 32.90 -19.81 -28.53
C ASP A 48 32.87 -19.58 -27.00
N VAL A 49 33.80 -20.20 -26.26
CA VAL A 49 33.84 -20.11 -24.80
C VAL A 49 33.97 -18.66 -24.32
N THR A 50 34.84 -17.87 -24.95
CA THR A 50 35.08 -16.48 -24.56
C THR A 50 33.89 -15.59 -24.92
N GLU A 51 33.30 -15.77 -26.11
CA GLU A 51 32.08 -15.08 -26.50
C GLU A 51 30.93 -15.40 -25.54
N LEU A 52 30.79 -16.67 -25.14
CA LEU A 52 29.75 -17.11 -24.23
C LEU A 52 29.92 -16.51 -22.82
N GLU A 53 31.15 -16.46 -22.30
CA GLU A 53 31.45 -15.80 -21.02
C GLU A 53 31.03 -14.33 -21.02
N VAL A 54 31.33 -13.61 -22.11
CA VAL A 54 30.92 -12.20 -22.28
C VAL A 54 29.40 -12.06 -22.38
N ILE A 55 28.73 -12.97 -23.09
CA ILE A 55 27.26 -12.99 -23.20
C ILE A 55 26.63 -13.23 -21.83
N GLU A 56 27.12 -14.22 -21.08
CA GLU A 56 26.61 -14.56 -19.75
C GLU A 56 26.78 -13.40 -18.77
N ASP A 57 27.97 -12.79 -18.72
CA ASP A 57 28.23 -11.61 -17.89
C ASP A 57 27.31 -10.45 -18.27
N TYR A 58 27.19 -10.14 -19.56
CA TYR A 58 26.34 -9.07 -20.05
C TYR A 58 24.87 -9.24 -19.65
N ILE A 59 24.32 -10.45 -19.80
CA ILE A 59 22.93 -10.76 -19.42
C ILE A 59 22.72 -10.56 -17.93
N ARG A 60 23.63 -11.10 -17.10
CA ARG A 60 23.53 -11.07 -15.63
C ARG A 60 23.67 -9.67 -15.07
N THR A 61 24.52 -8.83 -15.66
CA THR A 61 24.79 -7.47 -15.18
C THR A 61 23.78 -6.46 -15.72
N THR A 62 23.29 -6.63 -16.95
CA THR A 62 22.37 -5.68 -17.59
C THR A 62 20.89 -5.97 -17.28
N TYR A 63 20.52 -7.25 -17.17
CA TYR A 63 19.14 -7.69 -16.93
C TYR A 63 18.98 -8.52 -15.64
N PRO A 64 19.60 -8.14 -14.50
CA PRO A 64 19.71 -9.00 -13.33
C PRO A 64 18.36 -9.46 -12.77
N TYR A 65 17.36 -8.58 -12.79
CA TYR A 65 16.06 -8.81 -12.16
C TYR A 65 15.00 -9.40 -13.09
N PHE A 66 15.33 -9.62 -14.37
CA PHE A 66 14.48 -10.41 -15.25
C PHE A 66 14.61 -11.88 -14.90
N THR A 67 13.55 -12.66 -15.07
CA THR A 67 13.63 -14.11 -14.94
C THR A 67 14.19 -14.75 -16.20
N ILE A 68 14.64 -16.00 -16.10
CA ILE A 68 15.05 -16.75 -17.30
C ILE A 68 13.88 -17.00 -18.27
N GLN A 69 12.67 -17.15 -17.74
CA GLN A 69 11.42 -17.31 -18.50
C GLN A 69 11.07 -16.02 -19.23
N GLU A 70 11.28 -14.87 -18.60
CA GLU A 70 11.11 -13.55 -19.23
C GLU A 70 12.06 -13.41 -20.43
N MET A 71 13.32 -13.86 -20.29
CA MET A 71 14.26 -13.86 -21.41
C MET A 71 13.78 -14.78 -22.55
N ARG A 72 13.37 -16.01 -22.26
CA ARG A 72 12.89 -16.94 -23.31
C ARG A 72 11.68 -16.39 -24.05
N ILE A 73 10.68 -15.88 -23.33
CA ILE A 73 9.46 -15.37 -23.94
C ILE A 73 9.76 -14.10 -24.74
N ALA A 74 10.71 -13.26 -24.31
CA ALA A 74 11.17 -12.11 -25.08
C ALA A 74 11.67 -12.52 -26.47
N PHE A 75 12.59 -13.49 -26.56
CA PHE A 75 13.09 -13.96 -27.85
C PHE A 75 12.01 -14.66 -28.69
N LYS A 76 11.13 -15.45 -28.05
CA LYS A 76 10.00 -16.09 -28.75
C LYS A 76 9.04 -15.06 -29.35
N MET A 77 8.69 -14.03 -28.60
CA MET A 77 7.80 -12.95 -29.07
C MET A 77 8.46 -12.12 -30.16
N ALA A 78 9.76 -11.87 -30.07
CA ALA A 78 10.51 -11.19 -31.13
C ALA A 78 10.48 -11.97 -32.45
N VAL A 79 10.75 -13.28 -32.42
CA VAL A 79 10.68 -14.15 -33.61
C VAL A 79 9.27 -14.23 -34.18
N GLN A 80 8.24 -14.11 -33.35
CA GLN A 80 6.83 -14.03 -33.77
C GLN A 80 6.43 -12.67 -34.36
N GLY A 81 7.33 -11.67 -34.39
CA GLY A 81 7.02 -10.32 -34.87
C GLY A 81 6.13 -9.52 -33.93
N LYS A 82 6.10 -9.85 -32.63
CA LYS A 82 5.28 -9.15 -31.62
C LYS A 82 5.93 -7.86 -31.12
N PHE A 83 7.18 -7.59 -31.49
CA PHE A 83 7.91 -6.38 -31.13
C PHE A 83 8.39 -5.64 -32.37
N ASP A 84 8.35 -4.31 -32.30
CA ASP A 84 9.02 -3.43 -33.26
C ASP A 84 10.49 -3.28 -32.85
N CYS A 85 11.28 -4.31 -33.14
CA CYS A 85 12.73 -4.31 -32.88
C CYS A 85 13.48 -5.01 -34.01
N ASN A 86 14.74 -4.65 -34.23
CA ASN A 86 15.58 -5.35 -35.19
C ASN A 86 15.90 -6.76 -34.67
N ILE A 87 15.45 -7.78 -35.41
CA ILE A 87 15.70 -9.19 -35.13
C ILE A 87 16.87 -9.78 -35.94
N GLU A 88 17.56 -8.96 -36.74
CA GLU A 88 18.73 -9.40 -37.50
C GLU A 88 19.95 -9.54 -36.58
N HIS A 89 20.40 -10.77 -36.38
CA HIS A 89 21.56 -11.10 -35.53
C HIS A 89 22.88 -11.23 -36.30
N TYR A 90 22.86 -11.25 -37.66
CA TYR A 90 24.06 -11.35 -38.52
C TYR A 90 25.06 -12.43 -38.05
N GLU A 91 24.57 -13.64 -37.77
CA GLU A 91 25.38 -14.78 -37.26
C GLU A 91 26.12 -14.53 -35.93
N LYS A 92 25.68 -13.53 -35.14
CA LYS A 92 26.26 -13.22 -33.83
C LYS A 92 25.20 -12.95 -32.77
N PHE A 93 25.26 -13.70 -31.67
CA PHE A 93 24.47 -13.42 -30.47
C PHE A 93 25.08 -12.28 -29.65
N SER A 94 25.15 -11.09 -30.25
CA SER A 94 25.83 -9.94 -29.65
C SER A 94 25.02 -9.28 -28.52
N PRO A 95 25.69 -8.61 -27.56
CA PRO A 95 25.02 -7.78 -26.56
C PRO A 95 24.00 -6.81 -27.17
N LYS A 96 24.34 -6.15 -28.28
CA LYS A 96 23.44 -5.22 -29.00
C LYS A 96 22.14 -5.90 -29.47
N TYR A 97 22.25 -7.11 -30.01
CA TYR A 97 21.10 -7.90 -30.44
C TYR A 97 20.21 -8.27 -29.24
N ILE A 98 20.83 -8.75 -28.15
CA ILE A 98 20.13 -9.05 -26.89
C ILE A 98 19.40 -7.80 -26.37
N SER A 99 20.05 -6.63 -26.38
CA SER A 99 19.44 -5.41 -25.87
C SER A 99 18.20 -4.99 -26.65
N GLY A 100 18.23 -5.11 -27.98
CA GLY A 100 17.10 -4.74 -28.82
C GLY A 100 15.83 -5.48 -28.41
N ILE A 101 15.94 -6.81 -28.27
CA ILE A 101 14.83 -7.67 -27.90
C ILE A 101 14.41 -7.46 -26.43
N MET A 102 15.38 -7.43 -25.51
CA MET A 102 15.07 -7.32 -24.07
C MET A 102 14.48 -5.95 -23.71
N ASN A 103 14.87 -4.88 -24.39
CA ASN A 103 14.29 -3.54 -24.17
C ASN A 103 12.85 -3.43 -24.71
N ALA A 104 12.57 -4.06 -25.86
CA ALA A 104 11.21 -4.16 -26.37
C ALA A 104 10.32 -4.96 -25.41
N TYR A 105 10.82 -6.12 -24.94
CA TYR A 105 10.15 -6.92 -23.93
C TYR A 105 9.93 -6.16 -22.62
N LYS A 106 10.94 -5.45 -22.10
CA LYS A 106 10.83 -4.63 -20.88
C LYS A 106 9.68 -3.64 -20.96
N SER A 107 9.52 -2.98 -22.10
CA SER A 107 8.43 -2.03 -22.33
C SER A 107 7.06 -2.72 -22.24
N LYS A 108 6.90 -3.88 -22.89
CA LYS A 108 5.67 -4.67 -22.83
C LYS A 108 5.40 -5.24 -21.44
N ALA A 109 6.40 -5.84 -20.79
CA ALA A 109 6.31 -6.39 -19.44
C ALA A 109 5.88 -5.34 -18.41
N ASN A 110 6.37 -4.10 -18.54
CA ASN A 110 5.95 -3.01 -17.68
C ASN A 110 4.48 -2.59 -17.89
N GLN A 111 3.96 -2.67 -19.12
CA GLN A 111 2.54 -2.45 -19.39
C GLN A 111 1.70 -3.56 -18.74
N VAL A 112 2.11 -4.82 -18.91
CA VAL A 112 1.43 -5.97 -18.29
C VAL A 112 1.41 -5.86 -16.76
N ARG A 113 2.53 -5.51 -16.13
CA ARG A 113 2.61 -5.30 -14.67
C ARG A 113 1.61 -4.27 -14.15
N LYS A 114 1.36 -3.18 -14.90
CA LYS A 114 0.38 -2.15 -14.52
C LYS A 114 -1.06 -2.66 -14.58
N ASN A 115 -1.32 -3.70 -15.39
CA ASN A 115 -2.65 -4.29 -15.56
C ASN A 115 -2.91 -5.46 -14.60
N ILE A 116 -1.88 -5.94 -13.88
CA ILE A 116 -2.05 -6.94 -12.82
C ILE A 116 -2.64 -6.23 -11.60
N PRO A 117 -3.82 -6.67 -11.10
CA PRO A 117 -4.38 -6.12 -9.87
C PRO A 117 -3.37 -6.23 -8.72
N PRO A 118 -3.25 -5.22 -7.85
CA PRO A 118 -2.41 -5.33 -6.67
C PRO A 118 -2.83 -6.55 -5.84
N PRO A 119 -1.89 -7.25 -5.19
CA PRO A 119 -2.24 -8.32 -4.28
C PRO A 119 -3.22 -7.78 -3.22
N PRO A 120 -4.21 -8.57 -2.80
CA PRO A 120 -5.14 -8.13 -1.76
C PRO A 120 -4.34 -7.69 -0.53
N GLU A 121 -4.58 -6.46 -0.07
CA GLU A 121 -3.91 -5.95 1.12
C GLU A 121 -4.19 -6.91 2.29
N PRO A 122 -3.18 -7.27 3.10
CA PRO A 122 -3.44 -8.02 4.32
C PRO A 122 -4.45 -7.23 5.16
N PRO A 123 -5.43 -7.90 5.79
CA PRO A 123 -6.44 -7.20 6.58
C PRO A 123 -5.73 -6.33 7.62
N ALA A 124 -6.02 -5.03 7.62
CA ALA A 124 -5.44 -4.10 8.58
C ALA A 124 -5.65 -4.67 9.99
N LYS A 125 -4.59 -4.69 10.80
CA LYS A 125 -4.67 -5.18 12.19
C LYS A 125 -5.74 -4.36 12.92
N GLN A 126 -6.91 -4.95 13.15
CA GLN A 126 -7.98 -4.30 13.88
C GLN A 126 -7.64 -4.35 15.36
N LEU A 127 -7.49 -3.17 15.98
CA LEU A 127 -7.40 -3.08 17.44
C LEU A 127 -8.70 -3.61 18.05
N SER A 128 -8.57 -4.41 19.10
CA SER A 128 -9.70 -4.82 19.93
C SER A 128 -10.36 -3.62 20.62
N GLU A 129 -11.61 -3.78 21.07
CA GLU A 129 -12.34 -2.72 21.79
C GLU A 129 -11.55 -2.20 23.01
N ASP A 130 -10.90 -3.10 23.77
CA ASP A 130 -10.12 -2.74 24.94
C ASP A 130 -8.82 -2.01 24.59
N GLU A 131 -8.13 -2.41 23.51
CA GLU A 131 -6.95 -1.68 23.01
C GLU A 131 -7.29 -0.25 22.57
N ILE A 132 -8.48 -0.05 21.96
CA ILE A 132 -8.95 1.28 21.54
C ILE A 132 -9.22 2.18 22.76
N VAL A 133 -9.85 1.62 23.79
CA VAL A 133 -10.11 2.33 25.06
C VAL A 133 -8.78 2.70 25.73
N GLU A 134 -7.86 1.74 25.87
CA GLU A 134 -6.58 1.95 26.55
C GLU A 134 -5.70 2.96 25.82
N PHE A 135 -5.65 2.91 24.49
CA PHE A 135 -4.95 3.92 23.68
C PHE A 135 -5.51 5.32 23.93
N THR A 136 -6.84 5.47 23.88
CA THR A 136 -7.48 6.78 24.08
C THR A 136 -7.26 7.31 25.49
N LYS A 137 -7.30 6.42 26.49
CA LYS A 137 -7.03 6.75 27.89
C LYS A 137 -5.58 7.19 28.09
N SER A 138 -4.62 6.44 27.56
CA SER A 138 -3.19 6.75 27.74
C SER A 138 -2.79 8.06 27.07
N GLU A 139 -3.31 8.35 25.88
CA GLU A 139 -3.15 9.63 25.19
C GLU A 139 -3.69 10.81 26.02
N TRP A 140 -4.89 10.66 26.62
CA TRP A 140 -5.45 11.70 27.48
C TRP A 140 -4.61 11.93 28.74
N LEU A 141 -4.24 10.85 29.44
CA LEU A 141 -3.54 10.93 30.72
C LEU A 141 -2.08 11.39 30.60
N SER A 142 -1.43 11.07 29.48
CA SER A 142 -0.06 11.52 29.19
C SER A 142 0.02 12.94 28.60
N GLY A 143 -1.08 13.44 28.03
CA GLY A 143 -1.16 14.74 27.38
C GLY A 143 -1.42 15.92 28.32
N LYS A 144 -1.55 17.12 27.71
CA LYS A 144 -1.99 18.34 28.39
C LYS A 144 -3.51 18.28 28.60
N ARG A 145 -3.93 17.96 29.83
CA ARG A 145 -5.34 17.79 30.27
C ARG A 145 -6.08 19.12 30.46
N GLU A 146 -5.95 20.03 29.49
CA GLU A 146 -6.49 21.39 29.54
C GLU A 146 -7.81 21.54 28.78
N ASP A 147 -8.09 20.66 27.81
CA ASP A 147 -9.26 20.75 26.93
C ASP A 147 -9.83 19.38 26.60
N PHE A 148 -10.95 19.02 27.23
CA PHE A 148 -11.64 17.75 26.99
C PHE A 148 -12.11 17.60 25.53
N ASN A 149 -12.21 18.68 24.75
CA ASN A 149 -12.59 18.60 23.33
C ASN A 149 -11.53 17.88 22.47
N ARG A 150 -10.30 17.75 22.98
CA ARG A 150 -9.17 17.10 22.32
C ARG A 150 -9.11 15.59 22.51
N VAL A 151 -10.04 14.99 23.28
CA VAL A 151 -10.09 13.53 23.44
C VAL A 151 -10.28 12.87 22.08
N PHE A 152 -9.30 12.06 21.70
CA PHE A 152 -9.30 11.31 20.46
C PHE A 152 -10.33 10.16 20.51
N ASN A 153 -10.95 9.81 19.37
CA ASN A 153 -11.89 8.69 19.26
C ASN A 153 -13.04 8.66 20.29
N ALA A 154 -13.44 9.82 20.82
CA ALA A 154 -14.38 9.92 21.93
C ALA A 154 -15.70 9.19 21.69
N ASP A 155 -16.35 9.37 20.53
CA ASP A 155 -17.64 8.71 20.27
C ASP A 155 -17.53 7.19 20.28
N LYS A 156 -16.47 6.64 19.66
CA LYS A 156 -16.25 5.19 19.62
C LYS A 156 -16.00 4.62 21.01
N VAL A 157 -15.14 5.28 21.80
CA VAL A 157 -14.81 4.84 23.16
C VAL A 157 -16.00 4.98 24.10
N PHE A 158 -16.78 6.06 23.98
CA PHE A 158 -18.01 6.23 24.74
C PHE A 158 -19.01 5.10 24.47
N MET A 159 -19.22 4.73 23.20
CA MET A 159 -20.08 3.61 22.82
C MET A 159 -19.57 2.26 23.35
N ILE A 160 -18.26 2.01 23.27
CA ILE A 160 -17.64 0.79 23.82
C ILE A 160 -17.91 0.71 25.33
N LEU A 161 -17.64 1.79 26.08
CA LEU A 161 -17.80 1.79 27.54
C LEU A 161 -19.27 1.70 27.98
N LEU A 162 -20.20 2.30 27.25
CA LEU A 162 -21.64 2.11 27.47
C LEU A 162 -22.06 0.65 27.23
N LYS A 163 -21.62 0.05 26.12
CA LYS A 163 -21.88 -1.37 25.80
C LYS A 163 -21.32 -2.30 26.88
N GLN A 164 -20.13 -1.99 27.40
CA GLN A 164 -19.49 -2.69 28.51
C GLN A 164 -20.13 -2.39 29.88
N LYS A 165 -21.14 -1.51 29.95
CA LYS A 165 -21.80 -1.04 31.19
C LYS A 165 -20.83 -0.41 32.21
N LYS A 166 -19.67 0.07 31.74
CA LYS A 166 -18.68 0.79 32.56
C LYS A 166 -19.03 2.27 32.73
N LEU A 167 -19.83 2.80 31.81
CA LEU A 167 -20.47 4.10 31.93
C LEU A 167 -21.96 3.92 32.25
N SER A 168 -22.42 4.61 33.27
CA SER A 168 -23.83 4.79 33.60
C SER A 168 -24.02 6.19 34.15
N PHE A 169 -25.18 6.78 33.89
CA PHE A 169 -25.47 8.16 34.28
C PHE A 169 -26.86 8.26 34.92
N THR A 170 -26.97 9.04 35.98
CA THR A 170 -28.24 9.51 36.50
C THR A 170 -28.70 10.77 35.76
N GLN A 171 -29.98 11.10 35.86
CA GLN A 171 -30.52 12.33 35.27
C GLN A 171 -29.76 13.58 35.75
N ASP A 172 -29.42 13.64 37.04
CA ASP A 172 -28.68 14.76 37.62
C ASP A 172 -27.25 14.87 37.07
N GLN A 173 -26.57 13.73 36.87
CA GLN A 173 -25.23 13.72 36.27
C GLN A 173 -25.24 14.20 34.81
N ILE A 174 -26.28 13.86 34.06
CA ILE A 174 -26.47 14.33 32.68
C ILE A 174 -26.67 15.86 32.68
N LEU A 175 -27.57 16.37 33.53
CA LEU A 175 -27.85 17.80 33.63
C LEU A 175 -26.60 18.60 34.04
N GLU A 176 -25.84 18.09 35.01
CA GLU A 176 -24.59 18.71 35.44
C GLU A 176 -23.53 18.70 34.31
N THR A 177 -23.45 17.62 33.54
CA THR A 177 -22.51 17.52 32.40
C THR A 177 -22.87 18.55 31.33
N ILE A 178 -24.16 18.68 30.99
CA ILE A 178 -24.64 19.68 30.03
C ILE A 178 -24.33 21.10 30.52
N LYS A 179 -24.53 21.36 31.82
CA LYS A 179 -24.25 22.67 32.43
C LYS A 179 -22.77 23.04 32.27
N VAL A 180 -21.86 22.14 32.65
CA VAL A 180 -20.41 22.37 32.53
C VAL A 180 -19.99 22.61 31.09
N VAL A 181 -20.51 21.83 30.12
CA VAL A 181 -20.21 22.03 28.69
C VAL A 181 -20.70 23.39 28.22
N ARG A 182 -21.91 23.81 28.60
CA ARG A 182 -22.44 25.12 28.22
C ARG A 182 -21.64 26.28 28.82
N GLU A 183 -21.20 26.16 30.07
CA GLU A 183 -20.35 27.14 30.72
C GLU A 183 -18.97 27.25 30.04
N ASP A 184 -18.32 26.12 29.71
CA ASP A 184 -17.05 26.10 28.96
C ASP A 184 -17.20 26.73 27.57
N ASN A 185 -18.30 26.43 26.87
CA ASN A 185 -18.60 27.02 25.57
C ASN A 185 -18.81 28.54 25.65
N LEU A 186 -19.56 29.02 26.65
CA LEU A 186 -19.73 30.46 26.86
C LEU A 186 -18.40 31.15 27.19
N TYR A 187 -17.58 30.51 28.02
CA TYR A 187 -16.26 31.01 28.35
C TYR A 187 -15.37 31.14 27.09
N ARG A 188 -15.35 30.12 26.23
CA ARG A 188 -14.63 30.15 24.95
C ARG A 188 -15.16 31.22 24.01
N LEU A 189 -16.49 31.31 23.86
CA LEU A 189 -17.16 32.28 23.00
C LEU A 189 -16.75 33.72 23.36
N ASN A 190 -16.69 34.05 24.66
CA ASN A 190 -16.33 35.37 25.15
C ASN A 190 -14.85 35.75 24.92
N ARG A 191 -13.98 34.77 24.65
CA ARG A 191 -12.54 34.98 24.41
C ARG A 191 -12.14 34.86 22.94
N MET A 192 -13.08 34.53 22.06
CA MET A 192 -12.86 34.41 20.62
C MET A 192 -12.87 35.77 19.93
N HIS A 193 -12.14 35.88 18.83
CA HIS A 193 -12.24 37.03 17.93
C HIS A 193 -13.67 37.10 17.33
N PRO A 194 -14.26 38.29 17.11
CA PRO A 194 -15.68 38.42 16.71
C PRO A 194 -16.11 37.61 15.48
N LYS A 195 -15.20 37.41 14.51
CA LYS A 195 -15.46 36.61 13.31
C LYS A 195 -15.66 35.12 13.64
N ASP A 196 -14.81 34.56 14.51
CA ASP A 196 -14.87 33.15 14.91
C ASP A 196 -16.00 32.91 15.91
N ALA A 197 -16.24 33.89 16.80
CA ALA A 197 -17.33 33.85 17.78
C ALA A 197 -18.70 33.68 17.10
N LYS A 198 -18.94 34.33 15.94
CA LYS A 198 -20.20 34.20 15.21
C LYS A 198 -20.46 32.78 14.70
N GLU A 199 -19.42 32.11 14.21
CA GLU A 199 -19.55 30.74 13.70
C GLU A 199 -19.66 29.74 14.85
N TYR A 200 -18.83 29.91 15.88
CA TYR A 200 -18.89 29.10 17.09
C TYR A 200 -20.25 29.22 17.82
N MET A 201 -20.84 30.41 17.85
CA MET A 201 -22.18 30.63 18.41
C MET A 201 -23.27 29.79 17.70
N LYS A 202 -23.11 29.50 16.40
CA LYS A 202 -24.02 28.60 15.70
C LYS A 202 -23.79 27.15 16.11
N GLN A 203 -22.54 26.74 16.26
CA GLN A 203 -22.17 25.37 16.65
C GLN A 203 -22.70 25.03 18.05
N ILE A 204 -22.55 25.92 19.03
CA ILE A 204 -23.01 25.68 20.41
C ILE A 204 -24.54 25.66 20.56
N LYS A 205 -25.30 26.03 19.51
CA LYS A 205 -26.76 25.86 19.43
C LYS A 205 -27.17 24.54 18.80
N ASN A 206 -26.23 23.82 18.17
CA ASN A 206 -26.48 22.50 17.60
C ASN A 206 -26.43 21.46 18.73
N GLU A 207 -27.50 20.68 18.88
CA GLU A 207 -27.62 19.64 19.90
C GLU A 207 -26.58 18.54 19.73
N ASP A 208 -26.28 18.11 18.50
CA ASP A 208 -25.28 17.07 18.21
C ASP A 208 -23.88 17.50 18.65
N PHE A 209 -23.58 18.80 18.49
CA PHE A 209 -22.31 19.37 18.92
C PHE A 209 -22.18 19.33 20.44
N ILE A 210 -23.22 19.76 21.16
CA ILE A 210 -23.25 19.72 22.62
C ILE A 210 -23.20 18.27 23.12
N GLU A 211 -23.91 17.34 22.48
CA GLU A 211 -23.90 15.92 22.84
C GLU A 211 -22.49 15.33 22.69
N SER A 212 -21.79 15.61 21.58
CA SER A 212 -20.41 15.16 21.37
C SER A 212 -19.47 15.69 22.45
N GLN A 213 -19.62 16.96 22.85
CA GLN A 213 -18.85 17.55 23.94
C GLN A 213 -19.17 16.92 25.30
N CYS A 214 -20.43 16.63 25.58
CA CYS A 214 -20.85 15.91 26.79
C CYS A 214 -20.22 14.51 26.86
N LYS A 215 -20.21 13.76 25.76
CA LYS A 215 -19.54 12.45 25.68
C LYS A 215 -18.06 12.55 26.01
N LYS A 216 -17.36 13.53 25.43
CA LYS A 216 -15.94 13.79 25.70
C LYS A 216 -15.69 14.12 27.17
N LEU A 217 -16.48 15.02 27.76
CA LEU A 217 -16.35 15.39 29.17
C LEU A 217 -16.61 14.18 30.09
N ALA A 218 -17.62 13.37 29.78
CA ALA A 218 -17.92 12.15 30.52
C ALA A 218 -16.75 11.14 30.45
N LEU A 219 -16.12 10.98 29.29
CA LEU A 219 -14.95 10.12 29.12
C LEU A 219 -13.74 10.58 29.93
N VAL A 220 -13.43 11.88 29.90
CA VAL A 220 -12.33 12.45 30.69
C VAL A 220 -12.55 12.17 32.17
N LYS A 221 -13.75 12.48 32.69
CA LYS A 221 -14.09 12.20 34.10
C LYS A 221 -13.93 10.72 34.44
N TYR A 222 -14.34 9.83 33.54
CA TYR A 222 -14.18 8.39 33.73
C TYR A 222 -12.70 7.98 33.78
N PHE A 223 -11.87 8.44 32.84
CA PHE A 223 -10.44 8.12 32.81
C PHE A 223 -9.70 8.65 34.04
N GLU A 224 -10.02 9.86 34.48
CA GLU A 224 -9.38 10.50 35.63
C GLU A 224 -9.80 9.87 36.95
N ASN A 225 -11.06 9.43 37.09
CA ASN A 225 -11.52 8.72 38.28
C ASN A 225 -10.88 7.33 38.44
N LEU A 226 -10.45 6.68 37.35
CA LEU A 226 -9.75 5.39 37.39
C LEU A 226 -8.26 5.51 37.73
N SER A 227 -7.70 6.72 37.68
CA SER A 227 -6.28 7.00 37.94
C SER A 227 -6.00 7.44 39.37
N ASN A 228 -7.03 7.56 40.21
CA ASN A 228 -6.96 7.87 41.63
C ASN A 228 -7.12 6.62 42.50
#